data_AF-A0A150WH82-F1
#
_entry.id   AF-A0A150WH82-F1
#
_cell.length_a   1.000
_cell.length_b   1.000
_cell.length_c   1.000
_cell.angle_alpha   90.00
_cell.angle_beta   90.00
_cell.angle_gamma   90.00
#
_symmetry.space_group_name_H-M   'P 1'
#
loop_
_entity.id
_entity.type
_entity.pdbx_description
1 polymer ?
#
loop_
_entity_poly.entity_id
_entity_poly.type
_entity_poly.pdbx_seq_one_letter_code
_entity_poly.pdbx_strand_id
1 'polypeptide(L)'
;MSIGCAKMGQFPALSIDNSNLSSGIETPDNDSAGGLPPPVTEDPSYKMKPLAWESSSYPERAKWSAYLQSIIMNQWSSLLSGSSDITAFCPTYNSLQNAERANVWAQIFVAITKYESAYSPVSRMHETTMGTDPVTGQPVYSEGLLQLSYQDVQWAKWCEFSWAADKNLSPTSPTKSILDPYKNLNCGVGIMAQQIKNKGAIVLNSGVYWAVLKGNGKYQQISGIQSIVKSLSLCK
;
A
#
# COMPACT_ATOMS: atom_id res chain seq x y z
N MET A 1 -4.61 22.37 29.15
CA MET A 1 -3.44 21.48 29.34
C MET A 1 -3.01 21.02 27.95
N SER A 2 -1.92 21.60 27.46
CA SER A 2 -1.39 21.40 26.11
C SER A 2 -0.57 20.12 26.04
N ILE A 3 -0.78 19.31 25.00
CA ILE A 3 0.11 18.19 24.66
C ILE A 3 0.52 18.38 23.20
N GLY A 4 1.83 18.54 23.00
CA GLY A 4 2.45 19.01 21.78
C GLY A 4 2.59 17.95 20.68
N CYS A 5 2.52 18.44 19.43
CA CYS A 5 2.86 17.70 18.22
C CYS A 5 4.37 17.49 18.11
N ALA A 6 4.77 16.28 17.75
CA ALA A 6 6.15 15.97 17.38
C ALA A 6 6.52 16.65 16.05
N LYS A 7 7.55 17.49 16.09
CA LYS A 7 8.21 18.07 14.92
C LYS A 7 8.97 16.97 14.17
N MET A 8 8.74 16.80 12.87
CA MET A 8 9.67 16.08 11.99
C MET A 8 10.89 16.96 11.73
N GLY A 9 12.07 16.46 12.11
CA GLY A 9 13.35 17.14 11.95
C GLY A 9 13.84 17.13 10.50
N GLN A 10 14.51 18.22 10.13
CA GLN A 10 15.32 18.37 8.94
C GLN A 10 16.53 17.43 8.98
N PHE A 11 16.81 16.75 7.87
CA PHE A 11 18.07 16.04 7.66
C PHE A 11 19.12 16.99 7.04
N PRO A 12 20.37 17.01 7.52
CA PRO A 12 21.46 17.71 6.85
C PRO A 12 22.01 16.89 5.68
N ALA A 13 22.35 17.59 4.60
CA ALA A 13 23.05 17.05 3.44
C ALA A 13 24.48 16.64 3.80
N LEU A 14 24.91 15.45 3.36
CA LEU A 14 26.30 15.03 3.37
C LEU A 14 26.86 15.10 1.95
N SER A 15 27.99 15.79 1.84
CA SER A 15 28.83 16.00 0.66
C SER A 15 29.46 14.69 0.19
N ILE A 16 29.44 14.45 -1.12
CA ILE A 16 30.18 13.38 -1.79
C ILE A 16 31.54 13.95 -2.18
N ASP A 17 32.63 13.42 -1.61
CA ASP A 17 33.98 13.62 -2.11
C ASP A 17 34.39 12.45 -3.02
N ASN A 18 34.81 12.82 -4.22
CA ASN A 18 35.41 11.95 -5.23
C ASN A 18 36.89 11.73 -4.90
N SER A 19 37.35 10.47 -4.86
CA SER A 19 38.74 10.16 -5.23
C SER A 19 38.82 8.80 -5.90
N ASN A 20 39.23 8.84 -7.17
CA ASN A 20 39.74 7.73 -7.95
C ASN A 20 41.09 7.28 -7.37
N LEU A 21 41.32 5.97 -7.26
CA LEU A 21 42.64 5.41 -7.49
C LEU A 21 42.55 3.98 -8.06
N SER A 22 43.42 3.73 -9.02
CA SER A 22 43.46 2.60 -9.95
C SER A 22 44.41 1.49 -9.46
N SER A 23 44.31 0.35 -10.14
CA SER A 23 45.31 -0.69 -10.41
C SER A 23 45.51 -1.86 -9.42
N GLY A 24 45.46 -3.08 -9.97
CA GLY A 24 46.03 -4.29 -9.37
C GLY A 24 45.26 -5.58 -9.68
N ILE A 25 45.68 -6.30 -10.73
CA ILE A 25 45.24 -7.65 -11.11
C ILE A 25 45.93 -8.68 -10.21
N GLU A 26 45.21 -9.69 -9.70
CA GLU A 26 45.59 -11.13 -9.73
C GLU A 26 44.50 -12.01 -9.09
N THR A 27 44.05 -13.00 -9.86
CA THR A 27 43.14 -14.09 -9.44
C THR A 27 43.93 -15.21 -8.75
N PRO A 28 43.28 -15.96 -7.86
CA PRO A 28 43.27 -17.41 -8.08
C PRO A 28 41.87 -18.02 -7.98
N ASP A 29 41.67 -19.02 -8.83
CA ASP A 29 40.49 -19.87 -8.93
C ASP A 29 40.02 -20.41 -7.58
N ASN A 30 38.71 -20.28 -7.32
CA ASN A 30 38.02 -21.15 -6.38
C ASN A 30 36.69 -21.57 -7.00
N ASP A 31 36.67 -22.81 -7.48
CA ASP A 31 35.49 -23.56 -7.85
C ASP A 31 34.53 -23.64 -6.65
N SER A 32 33.46 -22.86 -6.72
CA SER A 32 32.24 -23.12 -5.96
C SER A 32 31.06 -22.83 -6.84
N ALA A 33 30.37 -23.91 -7.21
CA ALA A 33 29.10 -23.93 -7.89
C ALA A 33 28.05 -23.13 -7.10
N GLY A 34 28.05 -21.82 -7.27
CA GLY A 34 26.95 -20.93 -6.93
C GLY A 34 25.86 -21.14 -7.96
N GLY A 35 25.02 -22.16 -7.77
CA GLY A 35 23.78 -22.28 -8.51
C GLY A 35 22.99 -20.99 -8.36
N LEU A 36 22.86 -20.24 -9.46
CA LEU A 36 21.89 -19.15 -9.55
C LEU A 36 20.54 -19.70 -9.05
N PRO A 37 19.85 -19.02 -8.10
CA PRO A 37 18.48 -19.40 -7.79
C PRO A 37 17.71 -19.41 -9.12
N PRO A 38 16.90 -20.45 -9.39
CA PRO A 38 16.19 -20.56 -10.64
C PRO A 38 15.41 -19.24 -10.88
N PRO A 39 15.38 -18.73 -12.12
CA PRO A 39 14.52 -17.61 -12.44
C PRO A 39 13.11 -17.97 -11.97
N VAL A 40 12.49 -17.10 -11.18
CA VAL A 40 11.07 -17.26 -10.82
C VAL A 40 10.30 -17.15 -12.13
N THR A 41 10.08 -18.29 -12.77
CA THR A 41 9.25 -18.41 -13.95
C THR A 41 7.84 -18.10 -13.50
N GLU A 42 7.39 -16.87 -13.74
CA GLU A 42 5.99 -16.52 -13.57
C GLU A 42 5.17 -17.52 -14.38
N ASP A 43 4.22 -18.21 -13.73
CA ASP A 43 3.29 -19.09 -14.42
C ASP A 43 2.28 -18.22 -15.18
N PRO A 44 2.34 -18.15 -16.53
CA PRO A 44 1.40 -17.35 -17.30
C PRO A 44 -0.04 -17.87 -17.21
N SER A 45 -0.27 -19.01 -16.56
CA SER A 45 -1.59 -19.62 -16.39
C SER A 45 -2.28 -19.27 -15.06
N TYR A 46 -1.63 -18.54 -14.15
CA TYR A 46 -2.21 -18.26 -12.85
C TYR A 46 -3.52 -17.47 -12.95
N LYS A 47 -4.58 -18.04 -12.35
CA LYS A 47 -5.88 -17.38 -12.20
C LYS A 47 -6.03 -16.89 -10.76
N MET A 48 -6.21 -15.57 -10.62
CA MET A 48 -6.45 -14.92 -9.34
C MET A 48 -7.60 -15.60 -8.59
N LYS A 49 -7.39 -15.88 -7.31
CA LYS A 49 -8.47 -16.29 -6.40
C LYS A 49 -9.32 -15.06 -6.10
N PRO A 50 -10.67 -15.19 -6.13
CA PRO A 50 -11.58 -14.09 -5.84
C PRO A 50 -11.28 -13.44 -4.48
N LEU A 51 -11.31 -12.12 -4.43
CA LEU A 51 -11.10 -11.35 -3.20
C LEU A 51 -12.38 -11.22 -2.39
N ALA A 52 -12.25 -11.05 -1.07
CA ALA A 52 -13.37 -11.02 -0.12
C ALA A 52 -14.46 -9.95 -0.37
N TRP A 53 -14.20 -8.93 -1.19
CA TRP A 53 -15.21 -7.91 -1.55
C TRP A 53 -16.02 -8.25 -2.80
N GLU A 54 -15.60 -9.27 -3.58
CA GLU A 54 -16.24 -9.65 -4.83
C GLU A 54 -17.57 -10.33 -4.52
N SER A 55 -18.62 -9.84 -5.17
CA SER A 55 -19.94 -10.46 -5.08
C SER A 55 -20.75 -10.14 -6.33
N SER A 56 -21.79 -10.93 -6.59
CA SER A 56 -22.71 -10.70 -7.71
C SER A 56 -23.46 -9.37 -7.61
N SER A 57 -23.61 -8.81 -6.40
CA SER A 57 -24.25 -7.51 -6.18
C SER A 57 -23.37 -6.32 -6.56
N TYR A 58 -22.05 -6.51 -6.66
CA TYR A 58 -21.06 -5.47 -6.97
C TYR A 58 -20.05 -5.97 -8.00
N PRO A 59 -20.50 -6.24 -9.25
CA PRO A 59 -19.66 -6.86 -10.29
C PRO A 59 -18.44 -6.03 -10.68
N GLU A 60 -18.47 -4.71 -10.46
CA GLU A 60 -17.34 -3.81 -10.69
C GLU A 60 -16.12 -4.14 -9.82
N ARG A 61 -16.31 -4.76 -8.64
CA ARG A 61 -15.22 -5.09 -7.72
C ARG A 61 -14.28 -6.15 -8.28
N ALA A 62 -14.75 -7.04 -9.15
CA ALA A 62 -13.88 -7.98 -9.86
C ALA A 62 -12.89 -7.24 -10.79
N LYS A 63 -13.31 -6.13 -11.40
CA LYS A 63 -12.42 -5.28 -12.21
C LYS A 63 -11.39 -4.58 -11.33
N TRP A 64 -11.78 -4.14 -10.14
CA TRP A 64 -10.87 -3.56 -9.16
C TRP A 64 -9.87 -4.59 -8.63
N SER A 65 -10.28 -5.83 -8.40
CA SER A 65 -9.37 -6.94 -8.04
C SER A 65 -8.32 -7.19 -9.11
N ALA A 66 -8.74 -7.31 -10.39
CA ALA A 66 -7.83 -7.49 -11.51
C ALA A 66 -6.87 -6.29 -11.65
N TYR A 67 -7.37 -5.08 -11.43
CA TYR A 67 -6.53 -3.88 -11.43
C TYR A 67 -5.51 -3.91 -10.29
N LEU A 68 -5.91 -4.23 -9.06
CA LEU A 68 -5.01 -4.38 -7.91
C LEU A 68 -3.89 -5.36 -8.22
N GLN A 69 -4.24 -6.55 -8.74
CA GLN A 69 -3.25 -7.55 -9.12
C GLN A 69 -2.26 -6.99 -10.15
N SER A 70 -2.77 -6.33 -11.18
CA SER A 70 -1.95 -5.73 -12.24
C SER A 70 -0.99 -4.66 -11.69
N ILE A 71 -1.46 -3.71 -10.89
CA ILE A 71 -0.57 -2.66 -10.37
C ILE A 71 0.42 -3.20 -9.35
N ILE A 72 0.06 -4.21 -8.56
CA ILE A 72 0.99 -4.85 -7.62
C ILE A 72 2.09 -5.60 -8.38
N MET A 73 1.75 -6.29 -9.48
CA MET A 73 2.75 -7.00 -10.28
C MET A 73 3.63 -6.06 -11.10
N ASN A 74 3.05 -5.02 -11.71
CA ASN A 74 3.72 -4.25 -12.75
C ASN A 74 4.31 -2.92 -12.26
N GLN A 75 3.72 -2.31 -11.23
CA GLN A 75 4.10 -0.97 -10.75
C GLN A 75 4.67 -1.00 -9.32
N TRP A 76 4.11 -1.85 -8.46
CA TRP A 76 4.43 -1.93 -7.03
C TRP A 76 5.01 -3.29 -6.64
N SER A 77 5.79 -3.89 -7.54
CA SER A 77 6.37 -5.24 -7.39
C SER A 77 7.31 -5.36 -6.19
N SER A 78 7.79 -4.25 -5.64
CA SER A 78 8.52 -4.23 -4.37
C SER A 78 7.73 -4.82 -3.20
N LEU A 79 6.40 -4.86 -3.26
CA LEU A 79 5.57 -5.52 -2.26
C LEU A 79 5.77 -7.04 -2.27
N LEU A 80 6.12 -7.65 -3.41
CA LEU A 80 6.18 -9.11 -3.58
C LEU A 80 7.29 -9.78 -2.76
N SER A 81 8.26 -9.02 -2.25
CA SER A 81 9.23 -9.54 -1.27
C SER A 81 8.62 -9.81 0.10
N GLY A 82 7.41 -9.29 0.36
CA GLY A 82 6.74 -9.37 1.65
C GLY A 82 7.21 -8.31 2.65
N SER A 83 6.85 -8.54 3.91
CA SER A 83 7.22 -7.74 5.07
C SER A 83 7.61 -8.68 6.23
N SER A 84 8.20 -8.15 7.30
CA SER A 84 8.60 -8.93 8.47
C SER A 84 7.43 -9.61 9.18
N ASP A 85 6.22 -9.08 9.02
CA ASP A 85 4.97 -9.54 9.63
C ASP A 85 3.98 -10.16 8.62
N ILE A 86 4.39 -10.37 7.35
CA ILE A 86 3.49 -10.87 6.30
C ILE A 86 2.89 -12.25 6.63
N THR A 87 3.65 -13.12 7.30
CA THR A 87 3.20 -14.46 7.69
C THR A 87 2.12 -14.43 8.77
N ALA A 88 1.99 -13.34 9.51
CA ALA A 88 0.87 -13.13 10.43
C ALA A 88 -0.46 -12.91 9.69
N PHE A 89 -0.40 -12.39 8.46
CA PHE A 89 -1.54 -12.22 7.55
C PHE A 89 -1.76 -13.44 6.66
N CYS A 90 -0.69 -14.05 6.16
CA CYS A 90 -0.74 -15.21 5.28
C CYS A 90 0.40 -16.19 5.61
N PRO A 91 0.17 -17.24 6.42
CA PRO A 91 1.22 -18.13 6.92
C PRO A 91 2.10 -18.77 5.83
N THR A 92 1.51 -19.07 4.68
CA THR A 92 2.15 -19.70 3.52
C THR A 92 2.84 -18.71 2.57
N TYR A 93 2.83 -17.40 2.86
CA TYR A 93 3.26 -16.36 1.91
C TYR A 93 4.62 -16.63 1.25
N ASN A 94 5.59 -17.10 2.04
CA ASN A 94 6.96 -17.30 1.57
C ASN A 94 7.09 -18.45 0.54
N SER A 95 6.14 -19.39 0.50
CA SER A 95 6.11 -20.47 -0.50
C SER A 95 5.34 -20.10 -1.77
N LEU A 96 4.64 -18.96 -1.77
CA LEU A 96 3.85 -18.51 -2.92
C LEU A 96 4.74 -17.92 -4.01
N GLN A 97 4.30 -18.05 -5.27
CA GLN A 97 4.88 -17.37 -6.43
C GLN A 97 4.44 -15.91 -6.50
N ASN A 98 5.09 -15.10 -7.34
CA ASN A 98 4.81 -13.66 -7.45
C ASN A 98 3.34 -13.32 -7.75
N ALA A 99 2.70 -14.05 -8.67
CA ALA A 99 1.30 -13.82 -9.00
C ALA A 99 0.34 -14.13 -7.82
N GLU A 100 0.66 -15.16 -7.04
CA GLU A 100 -0.06 -15.54 -5.83
C GLU A 100 0.20 -14.54 -4.69
N ARG A 101 1.43 -14.07 -4.53
CA ARG A 101 1.80 -13.01 -3.58
C ARG A 101 1.07 -11.71 -3.90
N ALA A 102 0.92 -11.37 -5.17
CA ALA A 102 0.12 -10.23 -5.61
C ALA A 102 -1.35 -10.40 -5.22
N ASN A 103 -1.90 -11.63 -5.33
CA ASN A 103 -3.26 -11.92 -4.88
C ASN A 103 -3.42 -11.75 -3.36
N VAL A 104 -2.43 -12.17 -2.56
CA VAL A 104 -2.43 -11.95 -1.10
C VAL A 104 -2.39 -10.45 -0.77
N TRP A 105 -1.51 -9.68 -1.42
CA TRP A 105 -1.46 -8.23 -1.21
C TRP A 105 -2.77 -7.55 -1.62
N ALA A 106 -3.36 -7.93 -2.75
CA ALA A 106 -4.67 -7.44 -3.15
C ALA A 106 -5.73 -7.74 -2.07
N GLN A 107 -5.70 -8.93 -1.47
CA GLN A 107 -6.58 -9.30 -0.35
C GLN A 107 -6.33 -8.47 0.91
N ILE A 108 -5.09 -8.08 1.20
CA ILE A 108 -4.75 -7.16 2.30
C ILE A 108 -5.39 -5.79 2.04
N PHE A 109 -5.24 -5.21 0.85
CA PHE A 109 -5.88 -3.93 0.52
C PHE A 109 -7.40 -4.03 0.60
N VAL A 110 -8.00 -5.11 0.09
CA VAL A 110 -9.43 -5.37 0.26
C VAL A 110 -9.80 -5.41 1.74
N ALA A 111 -9.07 -6.14 2.57
CA ALA A 111 -9.34 -6.17 4.01
C ALA A 111 -9.23 -4.79 4.67
N ILE A 112 -8.29 -3.93 4.27
CA ILE A 112 -8.21 -2.54 4.74
C ILE A 112 -9.46 -1.75 4.31
N THR A 113 -9.84 -1.81 3.03
CA THR A 113 -11.03 -1.09 2.52
C THR A 113 -12.32 -1.48 3.25
N LYS A 114 -12.41 -2.71 3.79
CA LYS A 114 -13.56 -3.14 4.60
C LYS A 114 -13.72 -2.27 5.84
N TYR A 115 -12.62 -2.00 6.53
CA TYR A 115 -12.62 -1.26 7.79
C TYR A 115 -12.52 0.24 7.61
N GLU A 116 -11.95 0.70 6.50
CA GLU A 116 -11.83 2.13 6.19
C GLU A 116 -13.13 2.71 5.59
N SER A 117 -13.79 1.98 4.68
CA SER A 117 -14.90 2.55 3.90
C SER A 117 -16.10 1.63 3.72
N ALA A 118 -16.07 0.44 4.34
CA ALA A 118 -17.02 -0.63 4.05
C ALA A 118 -17.15 -0.92 2.54
N TYR A 119 -16.03 -0.83 1.81
CA TYR A 119 -15.95 -0.97 0.35
C TYR A 119 -16.67 0.12 -0.46
N SER A 120 -16.94 1.28 0.14
CA SER A 120 -17.62 2.40 -0.53
C SER A 120 -16.60 3.37 -1.13
N PRO A 121 -16.58 3.56 -2.47
CA PRO A 121 -15.66 4.50 -3.11
C PRO A 121 -16.04 5.97 -2.87
N VAL A 122 -17.24 6.24 -2.34
CA VAL A 122 -17.70 7.60 -2.03
C VAL A 122 -17.75 7.88 -0.52
N SER A 123 -17.12 7.01 0.29
CA SER A 123 -16.98 7.23 1.73
C SER A 123 -16.16 8.48 1.99
N ARG A 124 -16.58 9.28 2.98
CA ARG A 124 -15.94 10.53 3.35
C ARG A 124 -16.04 10.78 4.84
N MET A 125 -14.92 11.08 5.48
CA MET A 125 -14.82 11.33 6.91
C MET A 125 -14.05 12.63 7.20
N HIS A 126 -14.56 13.44 8.12
CA HIS A 126 -13.91 14.68 8.53
C HIS A 126 -12.88 14.42 9.65
N GLU A 127 -11.61 14.68 9.36
CA GLU A 127 -10.52 14.50 10.32
C GLU A 127 -10.40 15.70 11.27
N THR A 128 -11.22 15.69 12.33
CA THR A 128 -11.39 16.82 13.26
C THR A 128 -10.12 17.31 13.97
N THR A 129 -9.03 16.54 13.93
CA THR A 129 -7.78 16.86 14.63
C THR A 129 -6.60 17.17 13.70
N MET A 130 -6.79 17.09 12.38
CA MET A 130 -5.70 17.24 11.40
C MET A 130 -5.60 18.65 10.79
N GLY A 131 -6.51 19.56 11.14
CA GLY A 131 -6.47 20.95 10.69
C GLY A 131 -6.88 21.10 9.22
N THR A 132 -6.18 21.99 8.49
CA THR A 132 -6.49 22.35 7.11
C THR A 132 -5.60 21.59 6.14
N ASP A 133 -6.21 20.92 5.15
CA ASP A 133 -5.53 20.31 4.03
C ASP A 133 -4.93 21.41 3.14
N PRO A 134 -3.59 21.47 2.98
CA PRO A 134 -2.92 22.54 2.24
C PRO A 134 -3.16 22.49 0.71
N VAL A 135 -3.64 21.38 0.16
CA VAL A 135 -4.00 21.24 -1.25
C VAL A 135 -5.40 21.80 -1.50
N THR A 136 -6.33 21.55 -0.58
CA THR A 136 -7.73 21.95 -0.77
C THR A 136 -8.08 23.30 -0.16
N GLY A 137 -7.34 23.72 0.87
CA GLY A 137 -7.69 24.87 1.72
C GLY A 137 -8.88 24.60 2.65
N GLN A 138 -9.38 23.36 2.71
CA GLN A 138 -10.49 22.92 3.55
C GLN A 138 -9.98 22.14 4.76
N PRO A 139 -10.81 21.84 5.77
CA PRO A 139 -10.45 20.83 6.77
C PRO A 139 -10.02 19.52 6.09
N VAL A 140 -9.12 18.76 6.72
CA VAL A 140 -8.70 17.46 6.17
C VAL A 140 -9.89 16.49 6.13
N TYR A 141 -10.09 15.85 4.98
CA TYR A 141 -11.04 14.77 4.82
C TYR A 141 -10.35 13.52 4.30
N SER A 142 -10.76 12.39 4.87
CA SER A 142 -10.39 11.05 4.42
C SER A 142 -11.48 10.54 3.48
N GLU A 143 -11.10 10.14 2.27
CA GLU A 143 -12.00 9.94 1.13
C GLU A 143 -11.69 8.64 0.36
N GLY A 144 -12.77 8.01 -0.13
CA GLY A 144 -12.71 6.84 -0.99
C GLY A 144 -12.42 5.52 -0.26
N LEU A 145 -12.05 4.51 -1.04
CA LEU A 145 -11.93 3.11 -0.61
C LEU A 145 -10.93 2.93 0.54
N LEU A 146 -9.77 3.58 0.43
CA LEU A 146 -8.66 3.51 1.38
C LEU A 146 -8.57 4.75 2.29
N GLN A 147 -9.62 5.59 2.32
CA GLN A 147 -9.71 6.78 3.18
C GLN A 147 -8.47 7.68 3.08
N LEU A 148 -8.15 8.08 1.85
CA LEU A 148 -6.98 8.92 1.51
C LEU A 148 -7.36 10.40 1.50
N SER A 149 -6.38 11.29 1.42
CA SER A 149 -6.59 12.74 1.45
C SER A 149 -5.94 13.45 0.25
N TYR A 150 -6.44 14.62 -0.14
CA TYR A 150 -5.82 15.37 -1.24
C TYR A 150 -4.40 15.82 -0.90
N GLN A 151 -4.11 16.12 0.37
CA GLN A 151 -2.76 16.45 0.81
C GLN A 151 -1.72 15.37 0.53
N ASP A 152 -2.11 14.11 0.28
CA ASP A 152 -1.17 13.02 -0.01
C ASP A 152 -0.39 13.24 -1.30
N VAL A 153 -0.97 13.93 -2.30
CA VAL A 153 -0.28 14.25 -3.56
C VAL A 153 0.98 15.10 -3.36
N GLN A 154 1.12 15.75 -2.20
CA GLN A 154 2.31 16.53 -1.89
C GLN A 154 3.55 15.65 -1.74
N TRP A 155 3.44 14.45 -1.19
CA TRP A 155 4.58 13.58 -0.91
C TRP A 155 4.50 12.26 -1.70
N ALA A 156 3.31 11.72 -1.94
CA ALA A 156 3.07 10.56 -2.77
C ALA A 156 2.79 11.00 -4.22
N LYS A 157 3.86 11.29 -4.98
CA LYS A 157 3.77 11.89 -6.32
C LYS A 157 3.06 11.03 -7.38
N TRP A 158 2.85 9.74 -7.09
CA TRP A 158 2.09 8.82 -7.93
C TRP A 158 0.56 8.91 -7.71
N CYS A 159 0.11 9.67 -6.70
CA CYS A 159 -1.32 9.86 -6.45
C CYS A 159 -1.90 10.88 -7.44
N GLU A 160 -2.85 10.45 -8.26
CA GLU A 160 -3.42 11.24 -9.36
C GLU A 160 -4.70 12.00 -8.96
N PHE A 161 -4.75 12.50 -7.72
CA PHE A 161 -5.85 13.32 -7.25
C PHE A 161 -5.67 14.77 -7.72
N SER A 162 -6.73 15.35 -8.27
CA SER A 162 -6.75 16.71 -8.81
C SER A 162 -7.83 17.53 -8.12
N TRP A 163 -7.42 18.27 -7.08
CA TRP A 163 -8.34 19.21 -6.42
C TRP A 163 -8.84 20.29 -7.38
N ALA A 164 -8.01 20.72 -8.33
CA ALA A 164 -8.39 21.71 -9.32
C ALA A 164 -9.61 21.27 -10.17
N ALA A 165 -9.67 19.98 -10.54
CA ALA A 165 -10.80 19.40 -11.25
C ALA A 165 -12.00 19.15 -10.34
N ASP A 166 -11.74 18.81 -9.07
CA ASP A 166 -12.76 18.30 -8.16
C ASP A 166 -13.46 19.36 -7.30
N LYS A 167 -12.87 20.55 -7.13
CA LYS A 167 -13.31 21.56 -6.15
C LYS A 167 -14.74 22.08 -6.32
N ASN A 168 -15.29 21.96 -7.53
CA ASN A 168 -16.66 22.40 -7.84
C ASN A 168 -17.66 21.24 -7.87
N LEU A 169 -17.23 20.01 -7.59
CA LEU A 169 -18.09 18.84 -7.53
C LEU A 169 -18.66 18.67 -6.12
N SER A 170 -19.81 17.98 -6.01
CA SER A 170 -20.36 17.56 -4.72
C SER A 170 -19.32 16.72 -3.94
N PRO A 171 -19.22 16.84 -2.61
CA PRO A 171 -18.25 16.09 -1.80
C PRO A 171 -18.27 14.57 -2.00
N THR A 172 -19.41 13.99 -2.36
CA THR A 172 -19.58 12.54 -2.61
C THR A 172 -19.75 12.21 -4.09
N SER A 173 -19.41 13.14 -4.99
CA SER A 173 -19.52 12.92 -6.43
C SER A 173 -18.56 11.81 -6.88
N PRO A 174 -19.02 10.69 -7.45
CA PRO A 174 -18.15 9.58 -7.86
C PRO A 174 -17.18 9.97 -8.99
N THR A 175 -17.38 11.13 -9.62
CA THR A 175 -16.47 11.68 -10.63
C THR A 175 -15.27 12.42 -10.05
N LYS A 176 -15.20 12.64 -8.74
CA LYS A 176 -14.02 13.20 -8.09
C LYS A 176 -12.85 12.24 -8.27
N SER A 177 -11.70 12.76 -8.66
CA SER A 177 -10.49 11.96 -8.87
C SER A 177 -10.04 11.15 -7.63
N ILE A 178 -10.31 11.63 -6.41
CA ILE A 178 -10.02 10.90 -5.16
C ILE A 178 -11.01 9.78 -4.86
N LEU A 179 -12.24 9.87 -5.40
CA LEU A 179 -13.31 8.88 -5.25
C LEU A 179 -13.32 7.87 -6.41
N ASP A 180 -12.49 8.09 -7.44
CA ASP A 180 -12.21 7.09 -8.47
C ASP A 180 -11.52 5.87 -7.83
N PRO A 181 -12.12 4.67 -7.89
CA PRO A 181 -11.58 3.47 -7.27
C PRO A 181 -10.15 3.14 -7.72
N TYR A 182 -9.83 3.32 -9.01
CA TYR A 182 -8.54 2.96 -9.56
C TYR A 182 -7.46 3.90 -9.05
N LYS A 183 -7.72 5.21 -9.06
CA LYS A 183 -6.78 6.22 -8.54
C LYS A 183 -6.57 6.07 -7.03
N ASN A 184 -7.65 5.84 -6.28
CA ASN A 184 -7.60 5.66 -4.83
C ASN A 184 -6.79 4.41 -4.46
N LEU A 185 -7.06 3.28 -5.13
CA LEU A 185 -6.30 2.04 -4.93
C LEU A 185 -4.82 2.22 -5.32
N ASN A 186 -4.51 2.78 -6.48
CA ASN A 186 -3.13 2.97 -6.90
C ASN A 186 -2.32 3.84 -5.93
N CYS A 187 -2.91 4.95 -5.49
CA CYS A 187 -2.30 5.83 -4.51
C CYS A 187 -1.99 5.07 -3.21
N GLY A 188 -2.99 4.37 -2.65
CA GLY A 188 -2.83 3.62 -1.41
C GLY A 188 -1.84 2.44 -1.52
N VAL A 189 -1.82 1.72 -2.65
CA VAL A 189 -0.83 0.65 -2.86
C VAL A 189 0.60 1.20 -2.84
N GLY A 190 0.84 2.33 -3.51
CA GLY A 190 2.15 2.99 -3.47
C GLY A 190 2.54 3.49 -2.08
N ILE A 191 1.58 3.99 -1.29
CA ILE A 191 1.80 4.39 0.12
C ILE A 191 2.27 3.19 0.96
N MET A 192 1.58 2.05 0.83
CA MET A 192 1.99 0.82 1.53
C MET A 192 3.37 0.35 1.04
N ALA A 193 3.63 0.34 -0.26
CA ALA A 193 4.93 -0.04 -0.82
C ALA A 193 6.06 0.82 -0.25
N GLN A 194 5.86 2.13 -0.14
CA GLN A 194 6.80 3.06 0.47
C GLN A 194 6.97 2.80 1.98
N GLN A 195 5.90 2.45 2.70
CA GLN A 195 5.97 2.05 4.12
C GLN A 195 6.80 0.78 4.29
N ILE A 196 6.52 -0.28 3.52
CA ILE A 196 7.28 -1.55 3.57
C ILE A 196 8.74 -1.30 3.23
N LYS A 197 9.03 -0.51 2.19
CA LYS A 197 10.41 -0.13 1.85
C LYS A 197 11.13 0.56 3.01
N ASN A 198 10.46 1.45 3.73
CA ASN A 198 11.08 2.28 4.77
C ASN A 198 11.12 1.62 6.15
N LYS A 199 10.16 0.74 6.46
CA LYS A 199 9.90 0.23 7.81
C LYS A 199 9.84 -1.29 7.88
N GLY A 200 9.73 -1.97 6.75
CA GLY A 200 9.75 -3.43 6.65
C GLY A 200 8.54 -4.15 7.22
N ALA A 201 7.47 -3.45 7.62
CA ALA A 201 6.31 -4.04 8.30
C ALA A 201 4.99 -3.38 7.89
N ILE A 202 3.91 -4.18 7.85
CA ILE A 202 2.53 -3.73 7.61
C ILE A 202 2.00 -3.03 8.86
N VAL A 203 2.18 -3.65 10.01
CA VAL A 203 1.75 -3.12 11.32
C VAL A 203 2.88 -2.32 11.95
N LEU A 204 2.61 -1.06 12.29
CA LEU A 204 3.55 -0.22 13.04
C LEU A 204 2.86 0.38 14.28
N ASN A 205 3.65 0.66 15.32
CA ASN A 205 3.15 1.31 16.53
C ASN A 205 3.02 2.84 16.37
N SER A 206 3.79 3.43 15.46
CA SER A 206 3.77 4.85 15.11
C SER A 206 4.10 5.05 13.63
N GLY A 207 3.62 6.15 13.06
CA GLY A 207 3.91 6.50 11.65
C GLY A 207 3.29 5.56 10.60
N VAL A 208 2.39 4.66 11.00
CA VAL A 208 1.54 3.92 10.05
C VAL A 208 0.52 4.88 9.45
N TYR A 209 0.26 4.73 8.15
CA TYR A 209 -0.71 5.56 7.46
C TYR A 209 -2.14 5.27 7.92
N TRP A 210 -2.56 4.00 7.86
CA TRP A 210 -3.91 3.59 8.25
C TRP A 210 -4.03 3.31 9.75
N ALA A 211 -4.99 3.96 10.40
CA ALA A 211 -5.26 3.74 11.82
C ALA A 211 -5.65 2.28 12.13
N VAL A 212 -6.30 1.60 11.17
CA VAL A 212 -6.69 0.18 11.31
C VAL A 212 -5.50 -0.78 11.39
N LEU A 213 -4.29 -0.33 11.02
CA LEU A 213 -3.04 -1.10 11.08
C LEU A 213 -2.11 -0.65 12.21
N LYS A 214 -2.54 0.26 13.09
CA LYS A 214 -1.71 0.76 14.19
C LYS A 214 -1.72 -0.22 15.36
N GLY A 215 -0.60 -0.89 15.63
CA GLY A 215 -0.49 -1.97 16.64
C GLY A 215 -1.09 -1.64 18.01
N ASN A 216 -0.78 -0.44 18.52
CA ASN A 216 -1.29 0.06 19.80
C ASN A 216 -2.39 1.13 19.63
N GLY A 217 -3.08 1.14 18.48
CA GLY A 217 -4.09 2.12 18.13
C GLY A 217 -5.48 1.76 18.68
N LYS A 218 -6.21 2.77 19.16
CA LYS A 218 -7.61 2.62 19.60
C LYS A 218 -8.54 2.08 18.50
N TYR A 219 -8.25 2.43 17.25
CA TYR A 219 -9.07 2.10 16.07
C TYR A 219 -8.51 0.95 15.24
N GLN A 220 -7.54 0.20 15.78
CA GLN A 220 -6.93 -0.93 15.08
C GLN A 220 -7.97 -2.00 14.74
N GLN A 221 -7.79 -2.65 13.60
CA GLN A 221 -8.61 -3.79 13.15
C GLN A 221 -7.73 -4.94 12.65
N ILE A 222 -6.51 -5.05 13.18
CA ILE A 222 -5.46 -5.94 12.67
C ILE A 222 -5.92 -7.39 12.65
N SER A 223 -6.53 -7.88 13.74
CA SER A 223 -7.05 -9.25 13.83
C SER A 223 -8.20 -9.49 12.84
N GLY A 224 -9.05 -8.48 12.62
CA GLY A 224 -10.10 -8.52 11.60
C GLY A 224 -9.54 -8.59 10.17
N ILE A 225 -8.54 -7.76 9.87
CA ILE A 225 -7.82 -7.74 8.59
C ILE A 225 -7.13 -9.09 8.36
N GLN A 226 -6.39 -9.60 9.35
CA GLN A 226 -5.74 -10.92 9.28
C GLN A 226 -6.75 -12.04 9.05
N SER A 227 -7.92 -12.01 9.69
CA SER A 227 -8.98 -12.99 9.49
C SER A 227 -9.47 -13.01 8.03
N ILE A 228 -9.71 -11.83 7.45
CA ILE A 228 -10.09 -11.71 6.04
C ILE A 228 -8.99 -12.25 5.12
N VAL A 229 -7.72 -11.90 5.38
CA VAL A 229 -6.60 -12.37 4.54
C VAL A 229 -6.42 -13.88 4.62
N LYS A 230 -6.48 -14.47 5.82
CA LYS A 230 -6.39 -15.92 6.04
C LYS A 230 -7.54 -16.71 5.42
N SER A 231 -8.67 -16.05 5.11
CA SER A 231 -9.78 -16.71 4.41
C SER A 231 -9.45 -17.03 2.95
N LEU A 232 -8.49 -16.32 2.34
CA LEU A 232 -8.00 -16.58 1.00
C LEU A 232 -7.39 -17.99 0.94
N SER A 233 -7.81 -18.81 -0.02
CA SER A 233 -7.35 -20.20 -0.13
C SER A 233 -5.84 -20.37 -0.23
N LEU A 234 -5.12 -19.34 -0.66
CA LEU A 234 -3.65 -19.33 -0.73
C LEU A 234 -2.99 -19.33 0.65
N CYS A 235 -3.68 -18.86 1.70
CA CYS A 235 -3.15 -18.61 3.03
C CYS A 235 -3.49 -19.69 4.06
N LYS A 236 -3.94 -20.86 3.59
CA LYS A 236 -4.37 -22.00 4.42
C LYS A 236 -3.32 -23.10 4.41
#